data_AF-A0A3D3LJR6-F1
#
_entry.id   AF-A0A3D3LJR6-F1
#
_cell.length_a   1.000
_cell.length_b   1.000
_cell.length_c   1.000
_cell.angle_alpha   90.00
_cell.angle_beta   90.00
_cell.angle_gamma   90.00
#
_symmetry.space_group_name_H-M   'P 1'
#
loop_
_entity.id
_entity.type
_entity.pdbx_description
1 polymer ?
#
loop_
_entity_poly.entity_id
_entity_poly.type
_entity_poly.pdbx_seq_one_letter_code
_entity_poly.pdbx_strand_id
1 'polypeptide(L)' 'MENLFVVDKGRPACPIYLLTKQGLKDWLEEHAGKQAAWVETNHFKASRGEILLLPDKSGGIEAVLLGQGAQVDIFTLGAL' A
#
# COMPACT_ATOMS: atom_id res chain seq x y z
N MET A 1 -6.84 -12.17 20.70
CA MET A 1 -6.49 -10.94 19.98
C MET A 1 -5.51 -10.17 20.87
N GLU A 2 -4.38 -10.79 21.19
CA GLU A 2 -3.27 -10.16 21.90
C GLU A 2 -2.13 -10.21 20.89
N ASN A 3 -1.43 -9.08 20.65
CA ASN A 3 -0.40 -8.83 19.61
C ASN A 3 -0.85 -8.15 18.29
N LEU A 4 -1.97 -7.41 18.27
CA LEU A 4 -2.34 -6.58 17.10
C LEU A 4 -1.40 -5.37 16.93
N PHE A 5 -0.89 -4.83 18.03
CA PHE A 5 0.01 -3.68 18.03
C PHE A 5 1.43 -4.12 18.41
N VAL A 6 2.41 -3.64 17.65
CA VAL A 6 3.84 -3.86 17.92
C VAL A 6 4.47 -2.53 18.31
N VAL A 7 5.15 -2.51 19.45
CA VAL A 7 5.93 -1.35 19.91
C VAL A 7 7.41 -1.69 19.73
N ASP A 8 7.98 -1.26 18.61
CA ASP A 8 9.41 -1.35 18.29
C ASP A 8 9.98 0.08 18.21
N LYS A 9 11.10 0.34 18.90
CA LYS A 9 11.73 1.67 18.97
C LYS A 9 12.91 1.82 18.00
N GLY A 10 13.30 0.76 17.29
CA GLY A 10 14.53 0.74 16.51
C GLY A 10 14.35 0.54 15.00
N ARG A 11 13.26 -0.11 14.56
CA ARG A 11 13.04 -0.42 13.14
C ARG A 11 11.90 0.41 12.54
N PRO A 12 12.07 1.01 11.36
CA PRO A 12 10.97 1.61 10.62
C PRO A 12 9.89 0.56 10.32
N ALA A 13 8.63 0.92 10.49
CA ALA A 13 7.52 0.08 10.06
C ALA A 13 7.43 0.02 8.53
N CYS A 14 6.93 -1.10 8.00
CA CYS A 14 6.54 -1.19 6.60
C CYS A 14 5.28 -0.34 6.39
N PRO A 15 5.32 0.70 5.52
CA PRO A 15 4.18 1.58 5.32
C PRO A 15 3.07 0.87 4.55
N ILE A 16 1.82 1.18 4.93
CA ILE A 16 0.62 0.81 4.20
C ILE A 16 -0.03 2.09 3.68
N TYR A 17 -0.08 2.24 2.37
CA TYR A 17 -0.69 3.39 1.70
C TYR A 17 -2.13 3.06 1.33
N LEU A 18 -3.08 3.73 1.98
CA LEU A 18 -4.50 3.65 1.63
C LEU A 18 -4.80 4.63 0.49
N LEU A 19 -5.09 4.11 -0.70
CA LEU A 19 -5.19 4.90 -1.92
C LEU A 19 -6.61 4.91 -2.48
N THR A 20 -7.09 6.11 -2.81
CA THR A 20 -8.22 6.26 -3.75
C THR A 20 -7.70 6.17 -5.19
N LYS A 21 -8.59 6.07 -6.17
CA LYS A 21 -8.21 6.14 -7.59
C LYS A 21 -7.48 7.43 -7.97
N GLN A 22 -7.83 8.55 -7.32
CA GLN A 22 -7.14 9.81 -7.56
C GLN A 22 -5.80 9.84 -6.83
N GLY A 23 -5.76 9.43 -5.56
CA GLY A 23 -4.53 9.37 -4.79
C GLY A 23 -3.49 8.41 -5.37
N LEU A 24 -3.92 7.37 -6.10
CA LEU A 24 -3.00 6.51 -6.84
C LEU A 24 -2.21 7.27 -7.91
N LYS A 25 -2.82 8.26 -8.59
CA LYS A 25 -2.10 9.05 -9.61
C LYS A 25 -1.01 9.90 -8.96
N ASP A 26 -1.38 10.62 -7.90
CA ASP A 26 -0.45 11.47 -7.16
C ASP A 26 0.69 10.62 -6.57
N TRP A 27 0.36 9.44 -6.03
CA TRP A 27 1.35 8.50 -5.51
C TRP A 27 2.32 8.00 -6.59
N LEU A 28 1.83 7.69 -7.80
CA LEU A 28 2.67 7.26 -8.93
C LEU A 28 3.65 8.35 -9.38
N GLU A 29 3.25 9.61 -9.32
CA GLU A 29 4.11 10.75 -9.64
C GLU A 29 5.21 10.92 -8.58
N GLU A 30 4.88 10.80 -7.30
CA GLU A 30 5.84 10.86 -6.19
C GLU A 30 6.81 9.66 -6.16
N HIS A 31 6.36 8.49 -6.64
CA HIS A 31 7.08 7.22 -6.60
C HIS A 31 7.46 6.72 -8.01
N ALA A 32 7.83 7.65 -8.88
CA ALA A 32 8.21 7.36 -10.27
C ALA A 32 9.38 6.35 -10.37
N GLY A 33 9.42 5.62 -11.48
CA GLY A 33 10.47 4.61 -11.74
C GLY A 33 10.03 3.20 -11.37
N LYS A 34 10.86 2.48 -10.59
CA LYS A 34 10.66 1.03 -10.34
C LYS A 34 9.30 0.71 -9.70
N GLN A 35 8.84 1.57 -8.79
CA GLN A 35 7.60 1.37 -8.06
C GLN A 35 6.40 1.62 -8.96
N ALA A 36 6.36 2.75 -9.67
CA ALA A 36 5.33 3.01 -10.67
C ALA A 36 5.23 1.90 -11.73
N ALA A 37 6.36 1.45 -12.29
CA ALA A 37 6.38 0.36 -13.26
C ALA A 37 5.85 -0.97 -12.68
N TRP A 38 6.12 -1.24 -11.41
CA TRP A 38 5.59 -2.43 -10.72
C TRP A 38 4.08 -2.36 -10.54
N VAL A 39 3.56 -1.19 -10.14
CA VAL A 39 2.12 -0.94 -10.02
C VAL A 39 1.41 -1.15 -11.35
N GLU A 40 1.95 -0.60 -12.43
CA GLU A 40 1.41 -0.76 -13.79
C GLU A 40 1.43 -2.22 -14.26
N THR A 41 2.55 -2.92 -14.04
CA THR A 41 2.72 -4.35 -14.40
C THR A 41 1.72 -5.25 -13.68
N ASN A 42 1.41 -4.94 -12.43
CA ASN A 42 0.43 -5.69 -11.63
C ASN A 42 -1.01 -5.21 -11.85
N HIS A 43 -1.21 -4.22 -12.73
CA HIS A 43 -2.52 -3.66 -13.06
C HIS A 43 -3.33 -3.15 -11.85
N PHE A 44 -2.63 -2.69 -10.81
CA PHE A 44 -3.27 -2.20 -9.59
C PHE A 44 -4.04 -0.91 -9.87
N LYS A 45 -5.31 -0.84 -9.44
CA LYS A 45 -6.22 0.27 -9.77
C LYS A 45 -6.80 0.98 -8.55
N ALA A 46 -6.31 0.68 -7.35
CA ALA A 46 -6.84 1.17 -6.10
C ALA A 46 -8.36 0.87 -5.94
N SER A 47 -8.78 -0.29 -6.42
CA SER A 47 -10.14 -0.81 -6.21
C SER A 47 -10.34 -1.19 -4.74
N ARG A 48 -11.57 -1.13 -4.23
CA ARG A 48 -11.84 -1.38 -2.82
C ARG A 48 -11.34 -2.77 -2.39
N GLY A 49 -10.47 -2.82 -1.38
CA GLY A 49 -9.88 -4.05 -0.84
C GLY A 49 -8.77 -4.67 -1.70
N GLU A 50 -8.40 -4.02 -2.80
CA GLU A 50 -7.28 -4.44 -3.64
C GLU A 50 -5.96 -4.22 -2.89
N ILE A 51 -5.09 -5.21 -2.86
CA ILE A 51 -3.80 -5.13 -2.17
C ILE A 51 -2.69 -5.39 -3.18
N LEU A 52 -1.65 -4.55 -3.16
CA LEU A 52 -0.40 -4.79 -3.87
C LEU A 52 0.79 -4.68 -2.93
N LEU A 53 1.60 -5.73 -2.87
CA LEU A 53 2.88 -5.73 -2.17
C LEU A 53 3.96 -5.14 -3.08
N LEU A 54 4.70 -4.17 -2.56
CA LEU A 54 5.83 -3.56 -3.25
C LEU A 54 7.13 -4.25 -2.81
N PRO A 55 7.92 -4.82 -3.74
CA PRO A 55 9.15 -5.50 -3.40
C PRO A 55 10.31 -4.51 -3.16
N ASP A 56 11.12 -4.80 -2.16
CA ASP A 56 12.44 -4.17 -1.99
C ASP A 56 13.47 -4.75 -2.99
N LYS A 57 14.70 -4.24 -2.96
CA LYS A 57 15.78 -4.68 -3.86
C LYS A 57 16.26 -6.13 -3.62
N SER A 58 15.94 -6.70 -2.46
CA SER A 58 16.33 -8.04 -2.03
C SER A 58 15.17 -9.04 -2.14
N GLY A 59 14.00 -8.62 -2.64
CA GLY A 59 12.79 -9.45 -2.71
C GLY A 59 11.97 -9.48 -1.41
N GLY A 60 12.31 -8.66 -0.42
CA GLY A 60 11.47 -8.39 0.74
C GLY A 60 10.34 -7.42 0.41
N ILE A 61 9.54 -7.03 1.42
CA ILE A 61 8.43 -6.07 1.24
C ILE A 61 8.89 -4.68 1.71
N GLU A 62 8.91 -3.71 0.79
CA GLU A 62 9.22 -2.30 1.14
C GLU A 62 7.98 -1.49 1.53
N ALA A 63 6.79 -1.85 1.01
CA ALA A 63 5.54 -1.15 1.26
C ALA A 63 4.33 -1.98 0.80
N VAL A 64 3.13 -1.58 1.24
CA VAL A 64 1.85 -2.14 0.79
C VAL A 64 0.95 -1.03 0.25
N LEU A 65 0.33 -1.24 -0.89
CA LEU A 65 -0.76 -0.40 -1.39
C LEU A 65 -2.10 -1.10 -1.11
N LEU A 66 -3.03 -0.37 -0.49
CA LEU A 66 -4.39 -0.83 -0.23
C LEU A 66 -5.38 0.11 -0.93
N GLY A 67 -6.19 -0.45 -1.83
CA GLY A 67 -7.20 0.31 -2.55
C GLY A 67 -8.43 0.57 -1.69
N GLN A 68 -8.81 1.85 -1.58
CA GLN A 68 -10.00 2.30 -0.87
C GLN A 68 -11.24 2.31 -1.77
N GLY A 69 -11.06 2.38 -3.10
CA GLY A 69 -12.16 2.63 -4.03
C GLY A 69 -12.63 4.09 -4.01
N ALA A 70 -13.90 4.31 -4.34
CA ALA A 70 -14.45 5.66 -4.54
C ALA A 70 -14.95 6.34 -3.25
N GLN A 71 -15.32 5.55 -2.24
CA GLN A 71 -15.87 6.07 -0.98
C GLN A 71 -14.91 5.75 0.15
N VAL A 72 -14.61 6.76 0.96
CA VAL A 72 -13.80 6.58 2.17
C VAL A 72 -14.57 5.66 3.11
N ASP A 73 -13.95 4.53 3.43
CA ASP A 73 -14.46 3.59 4.41
C ASP A 73 -13.32 3.14 5.32
N ILE A 74 -13.44 3.52 6.60
CA ILE A 74 -12.49 3.20 7.66
C ILE A 74 -12.36 1.69 7.92
N PHE A 75 -13.40 0.91 7.59
CA PHE A 75 -13.35 -0.54 7.73
C PHE A 75 -12.54 -1.22 6.64
N THR A 76 -12.13 -0.51 5.60
CA THR A 76 -11.21 -1.05 4.57
C THR A 76 -9.89 -1.52 5.20
N LEU A 77 -9.44 -0.87 6.27
CA LEU A 77 -8.26 -1.29 7.03
C LEU A 77 -8.49 -2.51 7.91
N GLY A 78 -9.74 -2.82 8.26
CA GLY A 78 -10.07 -3.96 9.13
C GLY A 78 -9.90 -5.33 8.47
N ALA A 79 -9.62 -5.36 7.17
CA ALA A 79 -9.30 -6.58 6.44
C ALA A 79 -7.81 -6.96 6.49
N LEU A 80 -6.96 -6.09 7.05
CA LEU A 80 -5.52 -6.30 7.22
C LEU A 80 -5.18 -7.02 8.52
#